data_AF-X1B0G9-F1
#
_entry.id   AF-X1B0G9-F1
#
_cell.length_a   1.000
_cell.length_b   1.000
_cell.length_c   1.000
_cell.angle_alpha   90.00
_cell.angle_beta   90.00
_cell.angle_gamma   90.00
#
_symmetry.space_group_name_H-M   'P 1'
#
loop_
_entity.id
_entity.type
_entity.pdbx_description
1 polymer ?
#
loop_
_entity_poly.entity_id
_entity_poly.type
_entity_poly.pdbx_seq_one_letter_code
_entity_poly.pdbx_strand_id
1 'polypeptide(L)' 'MKFINIPVFIISLAVGIFLVYIGSPRPDIIYVYPNPDNLHKMQYKDKSGACFGFDAEQVTCPTLFFTFVQLSDFG' A
#
# COMPACT_ATOMS: atom_id res chain seq x y z
N MET A 1 4.53 30.07 41.09
CA MET A 1 3.70 29.42 40.05
C MET A 1 3.49 27.97 40.47
N LYS A 2 2.34 27.63 41.06
CA LYS A 2 2.07 26.31 41.67
C LYS A 2 0.66 25.90 41.26
N PHE A 3 0.48 25.57 39.99
CA PHE A 3 -0.86 25.33 39.41
C PHE A 3 -1.01 23.97 38.74
N ILE A 4 0.07 23.17 38.65
CA ILE A 4 -0.01 21.84 38.04
C ILE A 4 0.51 20.77 39.00
N ASN A 5 -0.35 19.80 39.27
CA ASN A 5 -0.01 18.63 40.06
C ASN A 5 0.58 17.58 39.12
N ILE A 6 1.91 17.55 39.01
CA ILE A 6 2.69 16.70 38.10
C ILE A 6 2.21 15.23 38.08
N PRO A 7 2.02 14.53 39.23
CA PRO A 7 1.58 13.13 39.20
C PRO A 7 0.18 12.97 38.58
N VAL A 8 -0.76 13.88 38.86
CA VAL A 8 -2.11 13.84 38.28
C VAL A 8 -2.05 14.04 36.76
N PHE A 9 -1.21 14.98 36.31
CA PHE A 9 -0.98 15.23 34.90
C PHE A 9 -0.44 13.99 34.17
N ILE A 10 0.58 13.32 34.73
CA ILE A 10 1.17 12.11 34.13
C ILE A 10 0.13 10.98 34.04
N ILE A 11 -0.67 10.78 35.08
CA ILE A 11 -1.74 9.75 35.07
C ILE A 11 -2.77 10.07 33.99
N SER A 12 -3.24 11.33 33.89
CA SER A 12 -4.20 11.72 32.84
C SER A 12 -3.62 11.55 31.42
N LEU A 13 -2.34 11.83 31.23
CA LEU A 13 -1.65 11.68 29.95
C LEU A 13 -1.52 10.20 29.57
N ALA A 14 -1.15 9.34 30.52
CA ALA A 14 -1.03 7.90 30.29
C ALA A 14 -2.37 7.27 29.89
N VAL A 15 -3.46 7.64 30.57
CA VAL A 15 -4.82 7.18 30.22
C VAL A 15 -5.22 7.67 28.83
N GLY A 16 -4.94 8.94 28.49
CA GLY A 16 -5.24 9.48 27.17
C GLY A 16 -4.52 8.73 26.04
N ILE A 17 -3.21 8.48 26.20
CA ILE A 17 -2.41 7.72 25.24
C ILE A 17 -2.94 6.28 25.12
N PHE A 18 -3.30 5.65 26.23
CA PHE A 18 -3.84 4.30 26.26
C PHE A 18 -5.16 4.18 25.47
N LEU A 19 -6.08 5.13 25.64
CA LEU A 19 -7.34 5.15 24.91
C LEU A 19 -7.13 5.31 23.40
N VAL A 20 -6.22 6.19 22.99
CA VAL A 20 -5.86 6.36 21.57
C VAL A 20 -5.25 5.08 21.00
N TYR A 21 -4.39 4.41 21.77
CA TYR A 21 -3.73 3.18 21.33
C TYR A 21 -4.73 2.06 21.03
N ILE A 22 -5.68 1.81 21.95
CA ILE A 22 -6.69 0.76 21.78
C ILE A 22 -7.75 1.14 20.73
N GLY A 23 -8.07 2.42 20.61
CA GLY A 23 -9.02 2.91 19.61
C GLY A 23 -8.47 2.98 18.18
N SER A 24 -7.16 2.88 18.00
CA SER A 24 -6.57 2.98 16.66
C SER A 24 -6.91 1.75 15.80
N PRO A 25 -7.47 1.92 14.59
CA PRO A 25 -7.71 0.81 13.69
C PRO A 25 -6.37 0.20 13.24
N ARG A 26 -6.37 -1.10 12.93
CA ARG A 26 -5.19 -1.74 12.34
C ARG A 26 -4.92 -1.12 10.97
N PRO A 27 -3.64 -0.92 10.59
CA PRO A 27 -3.32 -0.41 9.26
C PRO A 27 -3.77 -1.41 8.20
N ASP A 28 -4.56 -0.94 7.24
CA ASP A 28 -5.01 -1.75 6.10
C ASP A 28 -3.86 -1.91 5.09
N ILE A 29 -3.55 -3.16 4.74
CA ILE A 29 -2.57 -3.47 3.70
C ILE A 29 -3.30 -3.51 2.36
N ILE A 30 -3.10 -2.48 1.54
CA ILE A 30 -3.66 -2.40 0.20
C ILE A 30 -2.66 -2.98 -0.81
N TYR A 31 -3.04 -4.05 -1.48
CA TYR A 31 -2.25 -4.64 -2.57
C TYR A 31 -2.54 -3.91 -3.87
N VAL A 32 -1.64 -3.01 -4.25
CA VAL A 32 -1.70 -2.33 -5.54
C VAL A 32 -0.84 -3.10 -6.53
N TYR A 33 -1.33 -3.32 -7.75
CA TYR A 33 -0.57 -3.93 -8.84
C TYR A 33 0.03 -2.86 -9.76
N PRO A 34 1.20 -3.14 -10.36
CA PRO A 34 1.78 -2.28 -11.38
C PRO A 34 0.86 -2.21 -12.61
N ASN A 35 0.55 -0.99 -13.00
CA ASN A 35 -0.18 -0.62 -14.20
C ASN A 35 0.68 0.43 -14.93
N PRO A 36 0.74 0.45 -16.28
CA PRO A 36 1.49 1.43 -17.06
C PRO A 36 1.43 2.88 -16.56
N ASP A 37 0.29 3.33 -16.01
CA ASP A 37 0.12 4.70 -15.50
C ASP A 37 0.71 4.97 -14.10
N ASN A 38 1.07 3.91 -13.35
CA ASN A 38 1.50 3.97 -11.95
C ASN A 38 2.92 3.41 -11.68
N LEU A 39 3.61 2.89 -12.70
CA LEU A 39 4.93 2.23 -12.61
C LEU A 39 5.99 3.05 -11.86
N HIS A 40 6.02 4.37 -12.07
CA HIS A 40 7.03 5.24 -11.44
C HIS A 40 6.56 5.90 -10.14
N LYS A 41 5.32 5.66 -9.70
CA LYS A 41 4.72 6.36 -8.54
C LYS A 41 4.84 5.57 -7.25
N MET A 42 5.06 4.26 -7.33
CA MET A 42 5.06 3.38 -6.15
C MET A 42 6.14 2.29 -6.26
N GLN A 43 6.79 1.97 -5.14
CA GLN A 43 7.74 0.86 -5.02
C GLN A 43 7.05 -0.35 -4.37
N TYR A 44 7.40 -1.54 -4.84
CA TYR A 44 6.77 -2.79 -4.41
C TYR A 44 7.68 -3.51 -3.44
N LYS A 45 7.12 -3.91 -2.29
CA LYS A 45 7.84 -4.63 -1.26
C LYS A 45 7.62 -6.13 -1.44
N ASP A 46 8.71 -6.90 -1.50
CA ASP A 46 8.63 -8.35 -1.54
C ASP A 46 8.44 -8.97 -0.15
N LYS A 47 8.36 -10.31 -0.10
CA LYS A 47 8.23 -11.06 1.16
C LYS A 47 9.50 -10.98 2.03
N SER A 48 10.66 -10.68 1.45
CA SER A 48 11.96 -10.47 2.11
C SER A 48 12.09 -9.10 2.76
N GLY A 49 11.20 -8.17 2.41
CA GLY A 49 11.25 -6.77 2.81
C GLY A 49 12.12 -5.87 1.92
N ALA A 50 12.62 -6.39 0.80
CA ALA A 50 13.31 -5.61 -0.22
C ALA A 50 12.30 -4.85 -1.10
N CYS A 51 12.67 -3.64 -1.52
CA CYS A 51 11.85 -2.77 -2.36
C CYS A 51 12.31 -2.84 -3.82
N PHE A 52 11.37 -2.98 -4.75
CA PHE A 52 11.62 -3.10 -6.19
C PHE A 52 10.77 -2.09 -6.97
N GLY A 53 11.32 -1.61 -8.07
CA GLY A 53 10.58 -0.88 -9.11
C GLY A 53 10.34 -1.78 -10.32
N PHE A 54 9.24 -1.54 -11.04
CA PHE A 54 8.95 -2.20 -12.31
C PHE A 54 8.93 -1.17 -13.42
N ASP A 55 9.55 -1.50 -14.55
CA ASP A 55 9.43 -0.77 -15.80
C ASP A 55 8.73 -1.68 -16.82
N ALA A 56 7.78 -1.11 -17.57
CA ALA A 56 7.12 -1.82 -18.64
C ALA A 56 7.74 -1.42 -19.98
N GLU A 57 8.15 -2.41 -20.75
CA GLU A 57 8.61 -2.22 -22.12
C GLU A 57 7.42 -2.38 -23.08
N GLN A 58 7.18 -1.36 -23.92
CA GLN A 58 6.17 -1.47 -24.96
C GLN A 58 6.72 -2.29 -26.12
N VAL A 59 6.10 -3.45 -26.36
CA VAL A 59 6.42 -4.32 -27.49
C VAL A 59 5.37 -4.19 -28.59
N THR A 60 5.78 -4.38 -29.84
CA THR A 60 4.84 -4.45 -30.96
C THR A 60 4.06 -5.75 -30.89
N CYS A 61 2.74 -5.68 -30.74
CA CYS A 61 1.89 -6.86 -30.77
C CYS A 61 2.04 -7.61 -32.11
N PRO A 62 2.31 -8.93 -32.10
CA PRO A 62 2.44 -9.70 -33.32
C PRO A 62 1.09 -9.79 -34.03
N THR A 63 1.01 -9.24 -35.23
CA THR A 63 -0.21 -9.23 -36.06
C THR A 63 -0.67 -10.63 -36.47
N LEU A 64 0.26 -11.61 -36.52
CA LEU A 64 -0.04 -13.01 -36.84
C LEU A 64 -0.72 -13.79 -35.68
N PHE A 65 -0.62 -13.32 -34.43
CA PHE A 65 -1.26 -13.97 -33.27
C PHE A 65 -2.72 -13.51 -33.06
N PHE A 66 -3.06 -12.34 -33.60
CA PHE A 66 -4.38 -11.73 -33.43
C PHE A 66 -5.50 -12.53 -34.10
N THR A 67 -5.20 -13.25 -35.19
CA THR A 67 -6.19 -14.11 -35.87
C THR A 67 -6.54 -15.36 -35.05
N PHE A 68 -5.60 -15.93 -34.28
CA PHE A 68 -5.88 -17.11 -33.47
C PHE A 68 -6.74 -16.79 -32.24
N VAL A 69 -6.50 -15.66 -31.56
CA VAL A 69 -7.28 -15.27 -30.36
C VAL A 69 -8.71 -14.86 -30.72
N GLN A 70 -8.90 -14.06 -31.79
CA GLN A 70 -10.24 -13.68 -32.24
C GLN A 70 -11.09 -14.87 -32.73
N LEU A 71 -10.47 -15.95 -33.21
CA LEU A 71 -11.18 -17.18 -33.61
C LEU A 71 -11.47 -18.10 -32.40
N SER A 72 -10.66 -18.08 -31.33
CA SER A 72 -10.91 -18.88 -30.13
C SER A 72 -11.97 -18.31 -29.19
N ASP A 73 -12.30 -17.01 -29.31
CA ASP A 73 -13.43 -16.38 -28.59
C ASP A 73 -14.77 -16.51 -29.34
N PHE A 74 -14.76 -17.02 -30.57
CA PHE A 74 -15.95 -17.24 -31.41
C PHE A 74 -16.25 -18.74 -31.64
N GLY A 75 -15.88 -19.58 -30.67
CA GLY A 75 -16.29 -20.98 -30.56
C GLY A 75 -17.41 -21.16 -29.55
#